data_AF-A0A536AF42-F1
#
_entry.id   AF-A0A536AF42-F1
#
_cell.length_a   1.000
_cell.length_b   1.000
_cell.length_c   1.000
_cell.angle_alpha   90.00
_cell.angle_beta   90.00
_cell.angle_gamma   90.00
#
_symmetry.space_group_name_H-M   'P 1'
#
loop_
_entity.id
_entity.type
_entity.pdbx_description
1 polymer ?
#
loop_
_entity_poly.entity_id
_entity_poly.type
_entity_poly.pdbx_seq_one_letter_code
_entity_poly.pdbx_strand_id
1 'polypeptide(L)' 'MATVCLHDKQEIEAILRGNTFLHLYEIGDLDDFFWQYTTWYALKEQQRITQVALLYSGIRL' A
#
# COMPACT_ATOMS: atom_id res chain seq x y z
N MET A 1 16.74 -1.08 8.29
CA MET A 1 15.41 -1.48 7.80
C MET A 1 14.40 -1.13 8.87
N ALA A 2 13.32 -0.44 8.53
CA ALA A 2 12.24 -0.10 9.45
C ALA A 2 10.90 -0.35 8.76
N THR A 3 9.95 -0.94 9.49
CA THR A 3 8.58 -1.11 9.01
C THR A 3 7.74 0.08 9.44
N VAL A 4 7.01 0.68 8.50
CA VAL A 4 6.13 1.83 8.76
C VAL A 4 4.73 1.53 8.25
N CYS A 5 3.71 2.06 8.94
CA CYS A 5 2.34 2.08 8.43
C CYS A 5 2.20 3.26 7.45
N LEU A 6 1.61 3.02 6.28
CA LEU A 6 1.34 4.04 5.28
C LEU A 6 -0.13 4.45 5.36
N HIS A 7 -0.36 5.76 5.25
CA HIS A 7 -1.69 6.36 5.34
C HIS A 7 -2.03 7.26 4.14
N ASP A 8 -1.04 7.57 3.31
CA ASP A 8 -1.18 8.40 2.12
C ASP A 8 -1.42 7.53 0.90
N LYS A 9 -2.61 7.63 0.30
CA LYS A 9 -2.99 6.88 -0.91
C LYS A 9 -2.10 7.22 -2.10
N GLN A 10 -1.71 8.48 -2.26
CA GLN A 10 -0.89 8.95 -3.37
C GLN A 10 0.55 8.41 -3.26
N GLU A 11 1.10 8.34 -2.04
CA GLU A 11 2.41 7.72 -1.80
C GLU A 11 2.39 6.23 -2.19
N ILE A 12 1.33 5.51 -1.80
CA ILE A 12 1.18 4.09 -2.14
C ILE A 12 1.01 3.91 -3.65
N GLU A 13 0.12 4.69 -4.28
CA GLU A 13 -0.15 4.60 -5.72
C GLU A 13 1.12 4.80 -6.56
N ALA A 14 1.94 5.79 -6.20
CA ALA A 14 3.20 6.08 -6.89
C ALA A 14 4.15 4.88 -6.88
N ILE A 15 4.19 4.11 -5.79
CA ILE A 15 5.01 2.89 -5.67
C ILE A 15 4.43 1.78 -6.55
N LEU A 16 3.13 1.52 -6.47
CA LEU A 16 2.46 0.45 -7.21
C LEU A 16 2.54 0.68 -8.73
N ARG A 17 2.40 1.93 -9.19
CA ARG A 17 2.53 2.30 -10.61
C ARG A 17 3.94 2.13 -11.17
N GLY A 18 4.95 1.91 -10.32
CA GLY A 18 6.29 1.48 -10.75
C GLY A 18 6.28 0.14 -11.48
N ASN A 19 5.28 -0.72 -11.22
CA ASN A 19 5.01 -1.92 -12.00
C ASN A 19 3.50 -2.26 -11.99
N THR A 20 2.74 -1.48 -12.76
CA THR A 20 1.27 -1.55 -12.81
C THR A 20 0.71 -2.95 -13.04
N PHE A 21 1.34 -3.76 -13.91
CA PHE A 21 0.82 -5.10 -14.22
C PHE A 21 0.98 -6.07 -13.06
N LEU A 22 2.05 -5.93 -12.27
CA LEU A 22 2.26 -6.71 -11.06
C LEU A 22 1.24 -6.33 -9.98
N HIS A 23 0.94 -5.04 -9.87
CA HIS A 23 0.16 -4.45 -8.78
C HIS A 23 -1.27 -4.06 -9.15
N LEU A 24 -1.83 -4.68 -10.19
CA LEU A 24 -3.12 -4.27 -10.75
C LEU A 24 -4.26 -4.35 -9.72
N TYR A 25 -4.25 -5.37 -8.86
CA TYR A 25 -5.27 -5.55 -7.82
C TYR A 25 -5.08 -4.57 -6.66
N GLU A 26 -3.83 -4.41 -6.20
CA GLU A 26 -3.45 -3.47 -5.15
C GLU A 26 -3.79 -2.01 -5.53
N ILE A 27 -3.69 -1.65 -6.81
CA ILE A 27 -4.12 -0.33 -7.30
C ILE A 27 -5.65 -0.17 -7.17
N GLY A 28 -6.41 -1.23 -7.44
CA GLY A 28 -7.86 -1.24 -7.23
C GLY A 28 -8.27 -1.07 -5.77
N ASP A 29 -7.47 -1.62 -4.85
CA ASP A 29 -7.69 -1.52 -3.40
C ASP A 29 -7.53 -0.09 -2.84
N LEU A 30 -6.99 0.85 -3.62
CA LEU A 30 -6.92 2.26 -3.25
C LEU A 30 -8.25 3.02 -3.43
N ASP A 31 -9.22 2.43 -4.13
CA ASP A 31 -10.58 2.97 -4.24
C ASP A 31 -11.22 3.13 -2.85
N ASP A 32 -12.00 4.19 -2.64
CA ASP A 32 -12.63 4.48 -1.35
C ASP A 32 -13.54 3.35 -0.85
N PHE A 33 -14.13 2.57 -1.76
CA PHE A 33 -14.94 1.41 -1.41
C PHE A 33 -14.13 0.34 -0.67
N PHE A 34 -12.90 0.07 -1.12
CA PHE A 34 -12.03 -0.97 -0.54
C PHE A 34 -11.13 -0.44 0.58
N TRP A 35 -10.71 0.83 0.49
CA TRP A 35 -9.69 1.43 1.34
C TRP A 35 -9.94 1.23 2.84
N GLN A 36 -11.20 1.36 3.28
CA GLN A 36 -11.61 1.19 4.68
C GLN A 36 -11.40 -0.23 5.25
N TYR A 37 -11.08 -1.21 4.40
CA TYR A 37 -10.79 -2.60 4.75
C TYR A 37 -9.32 -2.96 4.58
N THR A 38 -8.48 -1.98 4.26
CA THR A 38 -7.06 -2.17 3.97
C THR A 38 -6.17 -1.47 4.98
N THR A 39 -5.04 -2.08 5.31
CA THR A 39 -3.95 -1.43 6.03
C THR A 39 -2.66 -1.68 5.28
N TRP A 40 -1.90 -0.62 5.05
CA TRP A 40 -0.71 -0.65 4.21
C TRP A 40 0.54 -0.48 5.05
N TYR A 41 1.54 -1.30 4.78
CA TYR A 41 2.84 -1.22 5.41
C TYR A 41 3.92 -1.11 4.37
N ALA A 42 5.02 -0.45 4.73
CA ALA A 42 6.21 -0.39 3.91
C ALA A 42 7.45 -0.77 4.69
N LEU A 43 8.38 -1.39 3.98
CA LEU A 43 9.75 -1.56 4.42
C LEU A 43 10.57 -0.38 3.92
N LYS A 44 11.17 0.37 4.85
CA LYS A 44 12.07 1.48 4.55
C LYS A 44 13.53 1.11 4.78
N GLU A 45 14.36 1.45 3.80
CA GLU A 45 15.81 1.42 3.86
C GLU A 45 16.37 2.77 3.43
N GLN A 46 17.20 3.40 4.28
CA GLN A 46 17.84 4.68 3.96
C GLN A 46 16.82 5.76 3.49
N GLN A 47 15.64 5.82 4.13
CA GLN A 47 14.51 6.68 3.79
C GLN A 47 13.75 6.36 2.49
N ARG A 48 14.16 5.33 1.74
CA ARG A 48 13.46 4.85 0.56
C ARG A 48 12.58 3.66 0.91
N ILE A 49 11.37 3.61 0.34
CA ILE A 49 10.52 2.43 0.40
C ILE A 49 11.04 1.41 -0.61
N THR A 50 11.32 0.19 -0.14
CA THR A 50 11.82 -0.92 -0.96
C THR A 50 10.78 -1.99 -1.20
N GLN A 51 9.81 -2.14 -0.28
CA GLN A 51 8.71 -3.10 -0.36
C GLN A 51 7.45 -2.52 0.25
N VAL A 52 6.30 -2.97 -0.22
CA VAL A 52 4.97 -2.65 0.32
C VAL A 52 4.24 -3.95 0.60
N ALA A 53 3.46 -3.97 1.68
CA ALA A 53 2.58 -5.06 2.05
C ALA A 53 1.18 -4.52 2.35
N LEU A 54 0.17 -5.22 1.85
CA LEU A 54 -1.24 -4.97 2.12
C LEU A 54 -1.77 -6.02 3.10
N LEU A 55 -2.44 -5.59 4.16
CA LEU A 55 -3.32 -6.40 4.98
C LEU A 55 -4.77 -6.04 4.67
N TYR A 56 -5.50 -6.97 4.06
CA TYR A 56 -6.94 -6.83 3.84
C TYR A 56 -7.69 -7.51 5.00
N SER A 57 -8.32 -6.72 5.87
CA SER A 57 -8.99 -7.25 7.07
C SER A 57 -10.42 -7.72 6.79
N GLY A 58 -11.08 -7.22 5.74
CA GLY A 58 -12.50 -7.48 5.46
C GLY A 58 -13.48 -6.92 6.51
N ILE A 59 -12.95 -6.25 7.53
CA ILE A 59 -13.68 -5.54 8.58
C ILE A 59 -13.02 -4.19 8.78
N ARG A 60 -13.81 -3.16 9.05
CA ARG A 60 -13.26 -1.83 9.32
C ARG A 60 -12.59 -1.84 10.70
N LEU A 61 -11.26 -1.67 10.72
CA LEU A 61 -10.45 -1.57 11.93
C LEU A 61 -10.51 -0.16 12.54
#